data_AF-A0A2M7M301-F1
#
_entry.id   AF-A0A2M7M301-F1
#
_cell.length_a   1.000
_cell.length_b   1.000
_cell.length_c   1.000
_cell.angle_alpha   90.00
_cell.angle_beta   90.00
_cell.angle_gamma   90.00
#
_symmetry.space_group_name_H-M   'P 1'
#
loop_
_entity.id
_entity.type
_entity.pdbx_description
1 polymer ?
#
loop_
_entity_poly.entity_id
_entity_poly.type
_entity_poly.pdbx_seq_one_letter_code
_entity_poly.pdbx_strand_id
1 'polypeptide(L)'
;PKMVRKFLLPVWRKWSNQIREGGCPIIDLDSDGYIGELIPLWIEAGINCCCPMEVAAGNDIVQYRKTYGKQIAYHGGIDKRAIAKGGKIMEKEVMRVVPPLLKEGGFIPSCDHGVPSDISWDNYIKYSRLLAKLTGWLD
;
A
#
# COMPACT_ATOMS: atom_id res chain seq x y z
N PRO A 1 -16.18 11.30 1.75
CA PRO A 1 -15.20 12.41 1.59
C PRO A 1 -15.53 13.82 2.18
N LYS A 2 -16.79 14.29 2.28
CA LYS A 2 -17.11 15.70 2.65
C LYS A 2 -16.56 16.15 4.01
N MET A 3 -16.68 15.31 5.04
CA MET A 3 -16.16 15.61 6.38
C MET A 3 -14.64 15.71 6.39
N VAL A 4 -13.96 14.77 5.72
CA VAL A 4 -12.50 14.76 5.58
C VAL A 4 -12.00 16.06 4.94
N ARG A 5 -12.65 16.52 3.86
CA ARG A 5 -12.31 17.80 3.22
C ARG A 5 -12.47 18.99 4.18
N LYS A 6 -13.50 18.99 5.02
CA LYS A 6 -13.77 20.09 5.97
C LYS A 6 -12.78 20.10 7.13
N PHE A 7 -12.49 18.94 7.71
CA PHE A 7 -11.82 18.84 9.01
C PHE A 7 -10.36 18.38 8.93
N LEU A 8 -10.02 17.49 8.00
CA LEU A 8 -8.68 16.87 7.94
C LEU A 8 -7.79 17.51 6.87
N LEU A 9 -8.34 17.84 5.70
CA LEU A 9 -7.55 18.43 4.61
C LEU A 9 -6.78 19.70 5.01
N PRO A 10 -7.34 20.66 5.78
CA PRO A 10 -6.57 21.81 6.25
C PRO A 10 -5.39 21.41 7.16
N VAL A 11 -5.57 20.38 7.99
CA VAL A 11 -4.55 19.86 8.91
C VAL A 11 -3.44 19.17 8.13
N TRP A 12 -3.79 18.29 7.18
CA TRP A 12 -2.82 17.62 6.33
C TRP A 12 -2.00 18.61 5.51
N ARG A 13 -2.62 19.64 4.92
CA ARG A 13 -1.87 20.69 4.19
C ARG A 13 -0.85 21.39 5.06
N LYS A 14 -1.23 21.74 6.30
CA LYS A 14 -0.32 22.39 7.24
C LYS A 14 0.89 21.50 7.53
N TRP A 15 0.66 20.23 7.88
CA TRP A 15 1.74 19.28 8.14
C TRP A 15 2.61 19.04 6.91
N SER A 16 2.00 18.81 5.74
CA SER A 16 2.77 18.56 4.52
C SER A 16 3.64 19.75 4.11
N ASN A 17 3.20 20.99 4.37
CA ASN A 17 4.04 22.16 4.15
C ASN A 17 5.24 22.16 5.10
N GLN A 18 5.01 21.97 6.40
CA GLN A 18 6.09 21.94 7.40
C GLN A 18 7.09 20.81 7.16
N ILE A 19 6.62 19.62 6.78
CA ILE A 19 7.48 18.46 6.49
C ILE A 19 8.35 18.72 5.25
N ARG A 20 7.78 19.34 4.20
CA ARG A 20 8.54 19.73 2.99
C ARG A 20 9.53 20.86 3.25
N GLU A 21 9.16 21.86 4.04
CA GLU A 21 10.08 22.93 4.48
C GLU A 21 11.26 22.34 5.29
N GLY A 22 11.03 21.26 6.03
CA GLY A 22 12.06 20.48 6.70
C GLY A 22 12.91 19.59 5.77
N GLY A 23 12.65 19.60 4.46
CA GLY A 23 13.42 18.84 3.47
C GLY A 23 13.06 17.35 3.36
N CYS A 24 12.03 16.87 4.05
CA CYS A 24 11.59 15.48 3.94
C CYS A 24 10.70 15.30 2.69
N PRO A 25 11.11 14.46 1.72
CA PRO A 25 10.39 14.33 0.46
C PRO A 25 9.23 13.32 0.52
N ILE A 26 9.16 12.48 1.56
CA ILE A 26 8.16 11.42 1.72
C ILE A 26 7.22 11.77 2.86
N ILE A 27 5.93 11.79 2.55
CA ILE A 27 4.86 12.06 3.50
C ILE A 27 3.89 10.91 3.36
N ASP A 28 3.98 10.00 4.31
CA ASP A 28 3.20 8.78 4.37
C ASP A 28 1.99 8.96 5.30
N LEU A 29 0.85 8.40 4.88
CA LEU A 29 -0.38 8.40 5.66
C LEU A 29 -0.88 6.98 5.85
N ASP A 30 -0.99 6.59 7.11
CA ASP A 30 -1.67 5.37 7.54
C ASP A 30 -3.19 5.61 7.60
N SER A 31 -3.96 4.77 6.89
CA SER A 31 -5.42 4.74 7.00
C SER A 31 -5.98 3.36 6.72
N ASP A 32 -6.64 2.80 7.73
CA ASP A 32 -7.44 1.58 7.62
C ASP A 32 -8.76 1.80 6.88
N GLY A 33 -9.38 0.71 6.41
CA GLY A 33 -10.65 0.76 5.69
C GLY A 33 -10.55 1.18 4.23
N TYR A 34 -11.69 1.57 3.63
CA TYR A 34 -11.74 1.92 2.21
C TYR A 34 -11.30 3.36 1.97
N ILE A 35 -10.21 3.53 1.21
CA ILE A 35 -9.55 4.83 1.04
C ILE A 35 -9.66 5.42 -0.36
N GLY A 36 -10.32 4.72 -1.31
CA GLY A 36 -10.41 5.17 -2.70
C GLY A 36 -10.98 6.57 -2.89
N GLU A 37 -11.89 7.02 -2.03
CA GLU A 37 -12.44 8.38 -2.06
C GLU A 37 -11.52 9.45 -1.44
N LEU A 38 -10.51 9.03 -0.68
CA LEU A 38 -9.64 9.91 0.10
C LEU A 38 -8.31 10.18 -0.59
N ILE A 39 -7.81 9.25 -1.42
CA ILE A 39 -6.55 9.42 -2.17
C ILE A 39 -6.46 10.77 -2.92
N PRO A 40 -7.51 11.25 -3.63
CA PRO A 40 -7.43 12.57 -4.28
C PRO A 40 -7.21 13.73 -3.30
N LEU A 41 -7.77 13.64 -2.09
CA LEU A 41 -7.60 14.66 -1.05
C LEU A 41 -6.19 14.62 -0.45
N TRP A 42 -5.59 13.43 -0.36
CA TRP A 42 -4.22 13.26 0.13
C TRP A 42 -3.21 13.82 -0.84
N ILE A 43 -3.36 13.52 -2.14
CA ILE A 43 -2.56 14.12 -3.20
C ILE A 43 -2.70 15.66 -3.17
N GLU A 44 -3.94 16.17 -3.04
CA GLU A 44 -4.22 17.61 -2.88
C GLU A 44 -3.55 18.22 -1.63
N ALA A 45 -3.36 17.42 -0.57
CA ALA A 45 -2.68 17.83 0.65
C ALA A 45 -1.14 17.74 0.56
N GLY A 46 -0.58 17.16 -0.50
CA GLY A 46 0.85 16.91 -0.63
C GLY A 46 1.35 15.62 0.02
N ILE A 47 0.44 14.75 0.46
CA ILE A 47 0.76 13.38 0.88
C ILE A 47 1.05 12.57 -0.37
N ASN A 48 2.12 11.78 -0.35
CA ASN A 48 2.64 11.09 -1.53
C ASN A 48 2.98 9.62 -1.26
N CYS A 49 2.65 9.10 -0.08
CA CYS A 49 2.71 7.68 0.23
C CYS A 49 1.51 7.31 1.12
N CYS A 50 1.03 6.07 1.04
CA CYS A 50 0.08 5.56 2.03
C CYS A 50 0.22 4.05 2.28
N CYS A 51 -0.24 3.65 3.47
CA CYS A 51 -0.28 2.29 3.98
C CYS A 51 -1.53 2.07 4.85
N PRO A 52 -1.90 0.82 5.19
CA PRO A 52 -1.31 -0.45 4.75
C PRO A 52 -1.98 -1.07 3.50
N MET A 53 -2.96 -0.37 2.91
CA MET A 53 -3.70 -0.77 1.71
C MET A 53 -4.57 -2.02 1.89
N GLU A 54 -5.46 -2.00 2.88
CA GLU A 54 -6.32 -3.14 3.25
C GLU A 54 -7.20 -3.63 2.09
N VAL A 55 -6.94 -4.85 1.60
CA VAL A 55 -7.66 -5.45 0.46
C VAL A 55 -9.07 -5.88 0.87
N ALA A 56 -9.24 -6.30 2.14
CA ALA A 56 -10.55 -6.67 2.68
C ALA A 56 -11.56 -5.50 2.67
N ALA A 57 -11.08 -4.26 2.74
CA ALA A 57 -11.89 -3.06 2.65
C ALA A 57 -12.21 -2.63 1.21
N GLY A 58 -11.74 -3.39 0.20
CA GLY A 58 -12.01 -3.11 -1.22
C GLY A 58 -10.99 -2.19 -1.90
N ASN A 59 -9.83 -1.96 -1.27
CA ASN A 59 -8.74 -1.25 -1.93
C ASN A 59 -8.05 -2.15 -2.95
N ASP A 60 -7.70 -1.60 -4.13
CA ASP A 60 -6.91 -2.31 -5.15
C ASP A 60 -5.79 -1.40 -5.67
N ILE A 61 -4.57 -1.63 -5.19
CA ILE A 61 -3.40 -0.82 -5.56
C ILE A 61 -3.04 -0.96 -7.05
N VAL A 62 -3.40 -2.06 -7.70
CA VAL A 62 -3.19 -2.24 -9.14
C VAL A 62 -4.09 -1.28 -9.91
N GLN A 63 -5.34 -1.14 -9.48
CA GLN A 63 -6.26 -0.17 -10.06
C GLN A 63 -5.86 1.26 -9.69
N TYR A 64 -5.47 1.53 -8.45
CA TYR A 64 -5.05 2.86 -8.04
C TYR A 64 -3.78 3.34 -8.74
N ARG A 65 -2.82 2.44 -9.04
CA ARG A 65 -1.66 2.78 -9.87
C ARG A 65 -2.09 3.26 -11.26
N LYS A 66 -3.07 2.62 -11.89
CA LYS A 66 -3.62 3.07 -13.19
C LYS A 66 -4.31 4.44 -13.09
N THR A 67 -5.05 4.68 -12.01
CA THR A 67 -5.82 5.91 -11.81
C THR A 67 -4.94 7.10 -11.46
N TYR A 68 -4.00 6.93 -10.53
CA TYR A 68 -3.22 8.05 -9.95
C TYR A 68 -1.80 8.14 -10.48
N GLY A 69 -1.35 7.15 -11.26
CA GLY A 69 0.01 7.10 -11.80
C GLY A 69 1.03 7.16 -10.67
N LYS A 70 2.05 8.02 -10.80
CA LYS A 70 3.14 8.19 -9.81
C LYS A 70 2.89 9.33 -8.80
N GLN A 71 1.67 9.85 -8.72
CA GLN A 71 1.34 10.93 -7.76
C GLN A 71 1.37 10.45 -6.30
N ILE A 72 1.22 9.15 -6.07
CA ILE A 72 1.26 8.53 -4.75
C ILE A 72 1.94 7.16 -4.84
N ALA A 73 2.72 6.84 -3.81
CA ALA A 73 3.37 5.56 -3.57
C ALA A 73 2.57 4.73 -2.56
N TYR A 74 2.83 3.43 -2.52
CA TYR A 74 2.11 2.50 -1.65
C TYR A 74 3.10 1.57 -0.94
N HIS A 75 2.78 1.16 0.28
CA HIS A 75 3.35 -0.06 0.85
C HIS A 75 2.30 -0.92 1.54
N GLY A 76 2.47 -2.23 1.45
CA GLY A 76 1.42 -3.22 1.79
C GLY A 76 0.67 -3.76 0.59
N GLY A 77 -0.64 -3.94 0.75
CA GLY A 77 -1.59 -4.29 -0.31
C GLY A 77 -1.54 -5.73 -0.84
N ILE A 78 -0.85 -6.66 -0.17
CA ILE A 78 -1.01 -8.10 -0.43
C ILE A 78 -2.05 -8.68 0.52
N ASP A 79 -3.14 -9.23 -0.03
CA ASP A 79 -4.27 -9.77 0.75
C ASP A 79 -3.81 -10.85 1.74
N LYS A 80 -3.83 -10.53 3.05
CA LYS A 80 -3.48 -11.46 4.13
C LYS A 80 -4.27 -12.77 4.10
N ARG A 81 -5.51 -12.77 3.60
CA ARG A 81 -6.34 -13.98 3.47
C ARG A 81 -5.82 -14.91 2.37
N ALA A 82 -5.21 -14.35 1.32
CA ALA A 82 -4.52 -15.15 0.30
C ALA A 82 -3.22 -15.73 0.87
N ILE A 83 -2.47 -14.95 1.66
CA ILE A 83 -1.28 -15.42 2.37
C ILE A 83 -1.63 -16.57 3.32
N ALA A 84 -2.71 -16.45 4.11
CA ALA A 84 -3.18 -17.47 5.04
C ALA A 84 -3.52 -18.79 4.34
N LYS A 85 -4.16 -18.72 3.16
CA LYS A 85 -4.44 -19.89 2.32
C LYS A 85 -3.18 -20.54 1.74
N GLY A 86 -2.13 -19.75 1.47
CA GLY A 86 -0.86 -20.24 0.95
C GLY A 86 -0.93 -20.80 -0.48
N GLY A 87 0.13 -21.52 -0.86
CA GLY A 87 0.25 -22.24 -2.14
C GLY A 87 -0.10 -21.39 -3.36
N LYS A 88 -0.86 -21.97 -4.30
CA LYS A 88 -1.24 -21.30 -5.56
C LYS A 88 -2.14 -20.08 -5.37
N ILE A 89 -2.85 -19.97 -4.24
CA ILE A 89 -3.71 -18.81 -3.97
C ILE A 89 -2.85 -17.60 -3.59
N MET A 90 -1.90 -17.80 -2.67
CA MET A 90 -0.90 -16.78 -2.30
C MET A 90 -0.05 -16.38 -3.50
N GLU A 91 0.46 -17.36 -4.27
CA GLU A 91 1.26 -17.07 -5.47
C GLU A 91 0.49 -16.23 -6.48
N LYS A 92 -0.78 -16.55 -6.75
CA LYS A 92 -1.63 -15.76 -7.68
C LYS A 92 -1.82 -14.32 -7.22
N GLU A 93 -2.05 -14.10 -5.92
CA GLU A 93 -2.23 -12.75 -5.39
C GLU A 93 -0.94 -11.94 -5.48
N VAL A 94 0.19 -12.53 -5.07
CA VAL A 94 1.50 -11.89 -5.19
C VAL A 94 1.83 -11.56 -6.65
N MET A 95 1.62 -12.49 -7.58
CA MET A 95 1.92 -12.28 -9.00
C MET A 95 0.96 -11.29 -9.68
N ARG A 96 -0.26 -11.12 -9.17
CA ARG A 96 -1.22 -10.10 -9.64
C ARG A 96 -0.74 -8.69 -9.29
N VAL A 97 -0.21 -8.53 -8.07
CA VAL A 97 0.09 -7.21 -7.49
C VAL A 97 1.54 -6.81 -7.70
N VAL A 98 2.48 -7.68 -7.37
CA VAL A 98 3.89 -7.31 -7.17
C VAL A 98 4.63 -7.01 -8.47
N PRO A 99 4.69 -7.90 -9.48
CA PRO A 99 5.42 -7.64 -10.72
C PRO A 99 5.04 -6.35 -11.45
N PRO A 100 3.74 -6.02 -11.68
CA PRO A 100 3.40 -4.79 -12.40
C PRO A 100 3.80 -3.54 -11.61
N LEU A 101 3.63 -3.52 -10.28
CA LEU A 101 3.94 -2.33 -9.47
C LEU A 101 5.45 -2.17 -9.24
N LEU A 102 6.19 -3.27 -9.03
CA LEU A 102 7.65 -3.20 -8.88
C LEU A 102 8.33 -2.61 -10.12
N LYS A 103 7.87 -3.00 -11.32
CA LYS A 103 8.41 -2.48 -12.58
C LYS A 103 8.28 -0.95 -12.69
N GLU A 104 7.20 -0.38 -12.16
CA GLU A 104 6.93 1.06 -12.23
C GLU A 104 7.60 1.87 -11.12
N GLY A 105 7.93 1.22 -9.99
CA GLY A 105 8.47 1.84 -8.77
C GLY A 105 7.40 2.49 -7.89
N GLY A 106 7.84 3.07 -6.76
CA GLY A 106 6.93 3.71 -5.79
C GLY A 106 6.01 2.72 -5.08
N PHE A 107 6.49 1.49 -4.87
CA PHE A 107 5.76 0.41 -4.20
C PHE A 107 6.70 -0.45 -3.36
N ILE A 108 6.36 -0.69 -2.08
CA ILE A 108 7.05 -1.66 -1.22
C ILE A 108 6.05 -2.77 -0.85
N PRO A 109 6.18 -3.99 -1.39
CA PRO A 109 5.23 -5.06 -1.12
C PRO A 109 5.32 -5.53 0.33
N SER A 110 4.19 -5.57 1.02
CA SER A 110 4.04 -6.24 2.30
C SER A 110 2.60 -6.72 2.49
N CYS A 111 2.33 -7.36 3.62
CA CYS A 111 0.96 -7.68 4.04
C CYS A 111 0.09 -6.41 4.03
N ASP A 112 -1.17 -6.52 3.66
CA ASP A 112 -2.13 -5.41 3.55
C ASP A 112 -2.60 -4.81 4.88
N HIS A 113 -2.11 -5.38 5.99
CA HIS A 113 -2.23 -4.89 7.37
C HIS A 113 -1.27 -5.71 8.26
N GLY A 114 -1.50 -5.72 9.56
CA GLY A 114 -0.90 -6.67 10.49
C GLY A 114 -1.11 -8.13 10.06
N VAL A 115 -0.10 -8.96 10.32
CA VAL A 115 -0.07 -10.39 9.99
C VAL A 115 -0.94 -11.15 11.00
N PRO A 116 -2.11 -11.71 10.61
CA PRO A 116 -2.98 -12.44 11.51
C PRO A 116 -2.42 -13.83 11.86
N SER A 117 -2.90 -14.40 12.97
CA SER A 117 -2.43 -15.68 13.51
C SER A 117 -2.82 -16.91 12.68
N ASP A 118 -3.75 -16.77 11.73
CA ASP A 118 -4.15 -17.82 10.79
C ASP A 118 -3.17 -17.98 9.60
N ILE A 119 -2.19 -17.08 9.47
CA ILE A 119 -1.04 -17.30 8.57
C ILE A 119 -0.05 -18.22 9.27
N SER A 120 0.07 -19.45 8.78
CA SER A 120 1.08 -20.39 9.27
C SER A 120 2.50 -19.87 9.00
N TRP A 121 3.45 -20.26 9.85
CA TRP A 121 4.86 -19.92 9.68
C TRP A 121 5.39 -20.33 8.30
N ASP A 122 5.05 -21.55 7.85
CA ASP A 122 5.43 -22.04 6.53
C ASP A 122 4.91 -21.16 5.39
N ASN A 123 3.66 -20.69 5.50
CA ASN A 123 3.08 -19.80 4.51
C ASN A 123 3.78 -18.44 4.52
N TYR A 124 4.09 -17.89 5.70
CA TYR A 124 4.81 -16.64 5.83
C TYR A 124 6.23 -16.71 5.25
N ILE A 125 6.96 -17.81 5.48
CA ILE A 125 8.28 -18.05 4.88
C ILE A 125 8.18 -18.18 3.36
N LYS A 126 7.22 -18.95 2.82
CA LYS A 126 7.03 -19.10 1.37
C LYS A 126 6.68 -17.76 0.71
N TYR A 127 5.80 -16.98 1.32
CA TYR A 127 5.44 -15.63 0.91
C TYR A 127 6.68 -14.71 0.90
N SER A 128 7.43 -14.67 1.98
CA SER A 128 8.62 -13.81 2.12
C SER A 128 9.71 -14.17 1.11
N ARG A 129 9.95 -15.48 0.88
CA ARG A 129 10.89 -15.94 -0.15
C ARG A 129 10.45 -15.58 -1.56
N LEU A 130 9.14 -15.66 -1.84
CA LEU A 130 8.60 -15.24 -3.14
C LEU A 130 8.81 -13.74 -3.36
N LEU A 131 8.53 -12.90 -2.36
CA LEU A 131 8.82 -11.47 -2.45
C LEU A 131 10.32 -11.22 -2.67
N ALA A 132 11.18 -11.85 -1.89
CA ALA A 132 12.63 -11.71 -2.01
C ALA A 132 13.15 -12.12 -3.40
N LYS A 133 12.58 -13.17 -4.01
CA LYS A 133 12.88 -13.54 -5.41
C LYS A 133 12.44 -12.45 -6.39
N LEU A 134 11.21 -11.96 -6.26
CA LEU A 134 10.66 -10.94 -7.15
C LEU A 134 11.39 -9.59 -7.04
N THR A 135 12.00 -9.31 -5.89
CA THR A 135 12.81 -8.10 -5.66
C THR A 135 14.30 -8.31 -5.93
N GLY A 136 14.73 -9.49 -6.38
CA GLY A 136 16.13 -9.80 -6.73
C GLY A 136 17.07 -10.03 -5.55
N TRP A 137 16.53 -10.30 -4.35
CA TRP A 137 17.31 -10.64 -3.16
C TRP A 137 17.66 -12.12 -3.08
N LEU A 138 16.93 -12.97 -3.80
CA LEU A 138 17.17 -14.41 -3.90
C LEU A 138 17.16 -14.82 -5.36
N ASP A 139 18.07 -15.73 -5.71
CA ASP A 139 18.14 -16.40 -7.01
C ASP A 139 16.98 -17.40 -7.24
#